data_AF-A9XR68-F1
#
_entry.id   AF-A9XR68-F1
#
_cell.length_a   1.000
_cell.length_b   1.000
_cell.length_c   1.000
_cell.angle_alpha   90.00
_cell.angle_beta   90.00
_cell.angle_gamma   90.00
#
_symmetry.space_group_name_H-M   'P 1'
#
loop_
_entity.id
_entity.type
_entity.pdbx_description
1 polymer ?
#
loop_
_entity_poly.entity_id
_entity_poly.type
_entity_poly.pdbx_seq_one_letter_code
_entity_poly.pdbx_strand_id
1 'polypeptide(L)'
;RYIDWLITVPLQMVEFYLILSAVGKANSGMFWRLLLGSVVMLVGGYLGEAGYINATLGFIIGMAGWVYILYEVFSGEAGKAAAKSGNKALVTAFGAMRMIVTVGWAIYPLGYVFGYLTGGVDAESL
;
A
#
# COMPACT_ATOMS: atom_id res chain seq x y z
N ARG A 1 -16.02 0.56 -1.43
CA ARG A 1 -14.65 1.13 -1.28
C ARG A 1 -13.70 0.18 -0.57
N TYR A 2 -13.79 0.00 0.76
CA TYR A 2 -12.83 -0.85 1.48
C TYR A 2 -12.89 -2.34 1.12
N ILE A 3 -14.08 -2.86 0.81
CA ILE A 3 -14.25 -4.24 0.33
C ILE A 3 -13.52 -4.44 -1.01
N ASP A 4 -13.65 -3.47 -1.92
CA ASP A 4 -12.95 -3.49 -3.21
C ASP A 4 -11.44 -3.42 -3.00
N TRP A 5 -10.98 -2.53 -2.11
CA TRP A 5 -9.56 -2.36 -1.80
C TRP A 5 -8.95 -3.59 -1.12
N LEU A 6 -9.71 -4.29 -0.28
CA LEU A 6 -9.25 -5.53 0.36
C LEU A 6 -8.89 -6.59 -0.69
N ILE A 7 -9.41 -6.50 -1.90
CA ILE A 7 -9.07 -7.39 -3.00
C ILE A 7 -7.97 -6.76 -3.87
N THR A 8 -8.17 -5.52 -4.34
CA THR A 8 -7.27 -4.91 -5.34
C THR A 8 -5.90 -4.56 -4.80
N VAL A 9 -5.78 -4.12 -3.54
CA VAL A 9 -4.50 -3.72 -2.93
C VAL A 9 -3.63 -4.94 -2.64
N PRO A 10 -4.11 -6.03 -2.00
CA PRO A 10 -3.35 -7.27 -1.94
C PRO A 10 -3.00 -7.85 -3.31
N LEU A 11 -3.93 -7.80 -4.28
CA LEU A 11 -3.64 -8.28 -5.64
C LEU A 11 -2.46 -7.51 -6.27
N GLN A 12 -2.46 -6.18 -6.18
CA GLN A 12 -1.34 -5.36 -6.65
C GLN A 12 -0.04 -5.67 -5.91
N MET A 13 -0.09 -6.00 -4.62
CA MET A 13 1.09 -6.48 -3.88
C MET A 13 1.59 -7.84 -4.37
N VAL A 14 0.68 -8.74 -4.74
CA VAL A 14 1.01 -10.03 -5.35
C VAL A 14 1.65 -9.86 -6.72
N GLU A 15 1.29 -8.82 -7.50
CA GLU A 15 1.94 -8.54 -8.78
C GLU A 15 3.45 -8.27 -8.61
N PHE A 16 3.88 -7.52 -7.60
CA PHE A 16 5.31 -7.34 -7.29
C PHE A 16 6.00 -8.69 -7.03
N TYR A 17 5.34 -9.58 -6.30
CA TYR A 17 5.84 -10.92 -6.03
C TYR A 17 5.94 -11.75 -7.32
N LEU A 18 4.90 -11.75 -8.16
CA LEU A 18 4.85 -12.51 -9.40
C LEU A 18 5.91 -12.04 -10.40
N ILE A 19 6.13 -10.73 -10.52
CA ILE A 19 7.19 -10.18 -11.36
C ILE A 19 8.57 -10.70 -10.93
N LEU A 20 8.84 -10.74 -9.62
CA LEU A 20 10.09 -11.29 -9.11
C LEU A 20 10.16 -12.82 -9.20
N SER A 21 9.01 -13.50 -9.10
CA SER A 21 8.90 -14.94 -9.24
C SER A 21 9.23 -15.39 -10.66
N ALA A 22 8.85 -14.60 -11.66
CA ALA A 22 9.11 -14.88 -13.07
C ALA A 22 10.62 -14.98 -13.41
N VAL A 23 11.49 -14.40 -12.56
CA VAL A 23 12.96 -14.48 -12.71
C VAL A 23 13.63 -15.30 -11.61
N GLY A 24 12.86 -16.05 -10.82
CA GLY A 24 13.39 -16.88 -9.73
C GLY A 24 14.01 -16.08 -8.59
N LYS A 25 13.55 -14.84 -8.36
CA LYS A 25 14.07 -13.94 -7.31
C LYS A 25 13.06 -13.66 -6.19
N ALA A 26 11.88 -14.29 -6.23
CA ALA A 26 10.87 -14.14 -5.19
C ALA A 26 11.11 -15.12 -4.02
N ASN A 27 10.84 -14.65 -2.81
CA ASN A 27 10.81 -15.44 -1.58
C ASN A 27 9.43 -15.31 -0.92
N SER A 28 8.87 -16.38 -0.38
CA SER A 28 7.59 -16.39 0.36
C SER A 28 7.52 -15.34 1.47
N GLY A 29 8.66 -14.99 2.07
CA GLY A 29 8.73 -13.89 3.04
C GLY A 29 8.31 -12.53 2.47
N MET A 30 8.66 -12.24 1.21
CA MET A 30 8.27 -10.99 0.55
C MET A 30 6.77 -10.89 0.35
N PHE A 31 6.13 -12.00 -0.04
CA PHE A 31 4.67 -12.08 -0.17
C PHE A 31 4.00 -11.71 1.14
N TRP A 32 4.40 -12.35 2.25
CA TRP A 32 3.79 -12.10 3.55
C TRP A 32 4.02 -10.69 4.08
N ARG A 33 5.20 -10.11 3.86
CA ARG A 33 5.46 -8.72 4.25
C ARG A 33 4.56 -7.75 3.48
N LEU A 34 4.48 -7.88 2.15
CA LEU A 34 3.63 -7.01 1.34
C LEU A 34 2.13 -7.21 1.64
N LEU A 35 1.70 -8.45 1.88
CA LEU A 35 0.32 -8.77 2.26
C LEU A 35 -0.05 -8.24 3.65
N LEU A 36 0.80 -8.44 4.65
CA LEU A 36 0.52 -7.95 6.01
C LEU A 36 0.53 -6.42 6.04
N GLY A 37 1.46 -5.79 5.33
CA GLY A 37 1.50 -4.33 5.19
C GLY A 37 0.20 -3.78 4.61
N SER A 38 -0.35 -4.42 3.57
CA SER A 38 -1.60 -3.98 2.93
C SER A 38 -2.82 -4.22 3.81
N VAL A 39 -2.90 -5.34 4.51
CA VAL A 39 -3.97 -5.62 5.47
C VAL A 39 -3.95 -4.61 6.62
N VAL A 40 -2.78 -4.35 7.23
CA VAL A 40 -2.65 -3.37 8.32
C VAL A 40 -3.04 -1.98 7.84
N MET A 41 -2.57 -1.57 6.66
CA MET A 41 -2.90 -0.28 6.06
C MET A 41 -4.42 -0.10 5.90
N LEU A 42 -5.09 -1.10 5.31
CA LEU A 42 -6.52 -1.02 5.01
C LEU A 42 -7.40 -1.14 6.24
N VAL A 43 -7.09 -2.10 7.14
CA VAL A 43 -7.88 -2.30 8.36
C VAL A 43 -7.72 -1.09 9.28
N GLY A 44 -6.50 -0.57 9.47
CA GLY A 44 -6.27 0.62 10.28
C GLY A 44 -7.02 1.85 9.76
N GLY A 45 -6.93 2.12 8.46
CA GLY A 45 -7.67 3.20 7.80
C GLY A 45 -9.19 3.03 7.99
N TYR A 46 -9.72 1.85 7.67
CA TYR A 46 -11.14 1.54 7.80
C TYR A 46 -11.67 1.76 9.22
N LEU A 47 -10.95 1.26 10.23
CA LEU A 47 -11.38 1.38 11.62
C LEU A 47 -11.50 2.86 12.05
N GLY A 48 -10.59 3.72 11.57
CA GLY A 48 -10.68 5.15 11.83
C GLY A 48 -11.80 5.84 11.07
N GLU A 49 -12.04 5.49 9.79
CA GLU A 49 -13.15 6.08 9.01
C GLU A 49 -14.53 5.65 9.51
N ALA A 50 -14.67 4.41 9.96
CA ALA A 50 -15.91 3.87 10.49
C ALA A 50 -16.17 4.29 11.94
N GLY A 51 -15.27 5.07 12.56
CA GLY A 51 -15.41 5.56 13.93
C GLY A 51 -15.22 4.50 15.02
N TYR A 52 -14.71 3.30 14.68
CA TYR A 52 -14.39 2.26 15.67
C TYR A 52 -13.19 2.65 16.52
N ILE A 53 -12.28 3.47 15.98
CA ILE A 53 -11.16 4.09 16.69
C ILE A 53 -11.08 5.58 16.32
N ASN A 54 -10.27 6.34 17.06
CA ASN A 54 -9.99 7.73 16.72
C ASN A 54 -9.46 7.85 15.27
N ALA A 55 -10.00 8.79 14.49
CA ALA A 55 -9.63 8.96 13.07
C ALA A 55 -8.14 9.28 12.87
N THR A 56 -7.52 10.06 13.77
CA THR A 56 -6.07 10.32 13.70
C THR A 56 -5.27 9.06 13.96
N LEU A 57 -5.71 8.21 14.90
CA LEU A 57 -5.07 6.93 15.16
C LEU A 57 -5.20 5.98 13.95
N GLY A 58 -6.39 5.88 13.35
CA GLY A 58 -6.59 5.10 12.12
C GLY A 58 -5.73 5.58 10.96
N PHE A 59 -5.60 6.89 10.79
CA PHE A 59 -4.69 7.50 9.82
C PHE A 59 -3.23 7.12 10.05
N ILE A 60 -2.74 7.21 11.29
CA ILE A 60 -1.36 6.84 11.63
C ILE A 60 -1.08 5.36 11.33
N ILE A 61 -2.00 4.46 11.69
CA ILE A 61 -1.85 3.02 11.40
C ILE A 61 -1.86 2.78 9.89
N GLY A 62 -2.78 3.42 9.17
CA GLY A 62 -2.83 3.37 7.70
C GLY A 62 -1.52 3.81 7.07
N MET A 63 -1.00 4.97 7.48
CA MET A 63 0.27 5.51 7.00
C MET A 63 1.45 4.60 7.34
N ALA A 64 1.48 4.00 8.53
CA ALA A 64 2.54 3.07 8.92
C ALA A 64 2.57 1.83 8.00
N GLY A 65 1.40 1.25 7.70
CA GLY A 65 1.29 0.13 6.76
C GLY A 65 1.75 0.51 5.34
N TRP A 66 1.36 1.71 4.86
CA TRP A 66 1.79 2.19 3.55
C TRP A 66 3.30 2.45 3.47
N VAL A 67 3.88 3.13 4.46
CA VAL A 67 5.33 3.37 4.54
C VAL A 67 6.11 2.06 4.62
N TYR A 68 5.57 1.06 5.32
CA TYR A 68 6.17 -0.27 5.37
C TYR A 68 6.21 -0.94 3.99
N ILE A 69 5.12 -0.87 3.22
CA ILE A 69 5.09 -1.37 1.83
C ILE A 69 6.13 -0.64 0.98
N LEU A 70 6.18 0.70 1.06
CA LEU A 70 7.14 1.51 0.32
C LEU A 70 8.57 1.09 0.68
N TYR A 71 8.88 0.92 1.96
CA TYR A 71 10.16 0.40 2.39
C TYR A 71 10.47 -0.95 1.74
N GLU A 72 9.55 -1.91 1.76
CA GLU A 72 9.78 -3.26 1.22
C GLU A 72 10.05 -3.24 -0.29
N VAL A 73 9.27 -2.47 -1.05
CA VAL A 73 9.41 -2.40 -2.51
C VAL A 73 10.60 -1.56 -2.95
N PHE A 74 11.07 -0.58 -2.18
CA PHE A 74 12.25 0.22 -2.55
C PHE A 74 13.56 -0.33 -1.98
N SER A 75 13.61 -0.59 -0.68
CA SER A 75 14.84 -0.88 0.07
C SER A 75 14.85 -2.25 0.76
N GLY A 76 13.69 -2.88 0.90
CA GLY A 76 13.54 -4.23 1.43
C GLY A 76 13.96 -5.31 0.44
N GLU A 77 13.58 -6.55 0.72
CA GLU A 77 14.04 -7.69 -0.07
C GLU A 77 13.50 -7.62 -1.50
N ALA A 78 12.24 -7.23 -1.68
CA ALA A 78 11.65 -7.07 -3.01
C ALA A 78 12.40 -6.03 -3.86
N GLY A 79 12.71 -4.88 -3.27
CA GLY A 79 13.44 -3.85 -3.99
C GLY A 79 14.88 -4.23 -4.36
N LYS A 80 15.58 -4.91 -3.43
CA LYS A 80 16.93 -5.45 -3.66
C LYS A 80 16.92 -6.56 -4.71
N ALA A 81 15.92 -7.43 -4.69
CA ALA A 81 15.76 -8.52 -5.66
C ALA A 81 15.53 -7.97 -7.08
N ALA A 82 14.68 -6.95 -7.23
CA ALA A 82 14.46 -6.28 -8.51
C ALA A 82 15.76 -5.68 -9.06
N ALA A 83 16.49 -4.91 -8.24
CA ALA A 83 17.74 -4.25 -8.63
C ALA A 83 18.84 -5.25 -9.03
N LYS A 84 18.89 -6.42 -8.38
CA LYS A 84 19.85 -7.50 -8.68
C LYS A 84 19.38 -8.48 -9.75
N SER A 85 18.24 -8.25 -10.41
CA SER A 85 17.69 -9.23 -11.36
C SER A 85 18.50 -9.33 -12.66
N GLY A 86 19.20 -8.27 -13.06
CA GLY A 86 19.89 -8.18 -14.36
C GLY A 86 18.95 -8.05 -15.57
N ASN A 87 17.63 -8.17 -15.38
CA ASN A 87 16.63 -8.08 -16.43
C ASN A 87 16.06 -6.65 -16.52
N LYS A 88 16.41 -5.92 -17.58
CA LYS A 88 15.99 -4.52 -17.77
C LYS A 88 14.47 -4.37 -17.85
N ALA A 89 13.77 -5.25 -18.55
CA ALA A 89 12.32 -5.17 -18.69
C ALA A 89 11.62 -5.34 -17.34
N LEU A 90 12.10 -6.28 -16.52
CA LEU A 90 11.61 -6.46 -15.16
C LEU A 90 11.83 -5.22 -14.30
N VAL A 91 13.05 -4.67 -14.31
CA VAL A 91 13.39 -3.49 -13.51
C VAL A 91 12.50 -2.30 -13.89
N THR A 92 12.24 -2.11 -15.19
CA THR A 92 11.32 -1.08 -15.68
C THR A 92 9.88 -1.33 -15.20
N ALA A 93 9.35 -2.53 -15.36
CA ALA A 93 7.99 -2.87 -14.90
C ALA A 93 7.84 -2.69 -13.39
N PHE A 94 8.79 -3.20 -12.61
CA PHE A 94 8.83 -3.04 -11.16
C PHE A 94 8.92 -1.57 -10.74
N GLY A 95 9.72 -0.77 -11.46
CA GLY A 95 9.84 0.68 -11.27
C GLY A 95 8.54 1.42 -11.54
N ALA A 96 7.84 1.10 -12.63
CA ALA A 96 6.54 1.70 -12.94
C ALA A 96 5.51 1.40 -11.83
N MET A 97 5.45 0.17 -11.34
CA MET A 97 4.53 -0.20 -10.25
C MET A 97 4.87 0.51 -8.93
N ARG A 98 6.16 0.70 -8.62
CA ARG A 98 6.57 1.53 -7.46
C ARG A 98 5.97 2.94 -7.54
N MET A 99 5.94 3.54 -8.72
CA MET A 99 5.35 4.86 -8.91
C MET A 99 3.83 4.85 -8.70
N ILE A 100 3.13 3.79 -9.09
CA ILE A 100 1.69 3.65 -8.82
C ILE A 100 1.44 3.57 -7.31
N VAL A 101 2.21 2.76 -6.58
CA VAL A 101 2.07 2.61 -5.11
C VAL A 101 2.51 3.86 -4.35
N THR A 102 3.40 4.68 -4.93
CA THR A 102 3.90 5.89 -4.26
C THR A 102 3.02 7.10 -4.58
N VAL A 103 2.75 7.37 -5.86
CA VAL A 103 2.03 8.57 -6.30
C VAL A 103 0.54 8.28 -6.42
N GLY A 104 0.17 7.16 -7.05
CA GLY A 104 -1.23 6.80 -7.25
C GLY A 104 -1.96 6.57 -5.93
N TRP A 105 -1.32 5.89 -4.97
CA TRP A 105 -1.94 5.62 -3.68
C TRP A 105 -1.93 6.82 -2.74
N ALA A 106 -1.14 7.86 -2.98
CA ALA A 106 -1.12 9.07 -2.14
C ALA A 106 -2.48 9.79 -2.12
N ILE A 107 -3.35 9.52 -3.12
CA ILE A 107 -4.73 10.01 -3.15
C ILE A 107 -5.52 9.53 -1.92
N TYR A 108 -5.22 8.34 -1.39
CA TYR A 108 -5.94 7.77 -0.25
C TYR A 108 -5.68 8.51 1.07
N PRO A 109 -4.44 8.70 1.54
CA PRO A 109 -4.19 9.47 2.75
C PRO A 109 -4.60 10.94 2.59
N LEU A 110 -4.50 11.52 1.39
CA LEU A 110 -5.03 12.87 1.15
C LEU A 110 -6.56 12.90 1.33
N GLY A 111 -7.28 11.97 0.70
CA GLY A 111 -8.73 11.85 0.86
C GLY A 111 -9.14 11.58 2.31
N TYR A 112 -8.33 10.82 3.06
CA TYR A 112 -8.55 10.60 4.48
C TYR A 112 -8.43 11.90 5.28
N VAL A 113 -7.36 12.66 5.07
CA VAL A 113 -7.11 13.94 5.75
C VAL A 113 -8.26 14.91 5.49
N PHE A 114 -8.62 15.10 4.22
CA PHE A 114 -9.68 16.03 3.82
C PHE A 114 -11.08 15.59 4.26
N GLY A 115 -11.33 14.28 4.34
CA GLY A 115 -12.64 13.73 4.73
C GLY A 115 -12.86 13.67 6.24
N TYR A 116 -11.81 13.40 7.02
CA TYR A 116 -11.96 12.98 8.41
C TYR A 116 -11.10 13.75 9.42
N LEU A 117 -10.04 14.46 8.99
CA LEU A 117 -9.10 15.12 9.91
C LEU A 117 -9.14 16.64 9.85
N THR A 118 -9.43 17.25 8.70
CA THR A 118 -9.48 18.72 8.56
C THR A 118 -10.86 19.31 8.83
N GLY A 119 -11.79 18.52 9.36
CA GLY A 119 -13.21 18.86 9.42
C GLY A 119 -13.83 18.68 8.04
N GLY A 120 -14.44 17.51 7.81
CA GLY A 120 -15.30 17.32 6.63
C GLY A 120 -16.44 18.35 6.66
N VAL A 121 -16.88 18.78 5.47
CA VAL A 121 -18.04 19.67 5.28
C VAL A 121 -19.16 19.26 6.25
N ASP A 122 -19.63 20.22 7.07
CA ASP A 122 -20.67 19.97 8.08
C ASP A 122 -21.80 19.16 7.48
N ALA A 123 -22.10 17.99 8.06
CA ALA A 123 -23.22 17.16 7.64
C ALA A 123 -24.58 17.87 7.85
N GLU A 124 -24.59 18.96 8.62
CA GLU A 124 -25.71 19.90 8.85
C GLU A 124 -25.88 20.93 7.72
N SER A 125 -25.01 20.93 6.70
CA SER A 125 -25.07 21.88 5.57
C SER A 125 -25.83 21.36 4.33
N LEU A 126 -26.47 20.20 4.43
CA LEU A 126 -27.42 19.62 3.45
C LEU A 126 -28.83 19.56 4.04
#